data_AF-A0A9D9QV70-F1
#
_entry.id   AF-A0A9D9QV70-F1
#
_cell.length_a   1.000
_cell.length_b   1.000
_cell.length_c   1.000
_cell.angle_alpha   90.00
_cell.angle_beta   90.00
_cell.angle_gamma   90.00
#
_symmetry.space_group_name_H-M   'P 1'
#
loop_
_entity.id
_entity.type
_entity.pdbx_description
1 polymer ?
#
loop_
_entity_poly.entity_id
_entity_poly.type
_entity_poly.pdbx_seq_one_letter_code
_entity_poly.pdbx_strand_id
1 'polypeptide(L)' 'MNNRWTYQLVTGGLWAVFMIVFSTFFVEDIPFQEQLTTQLFWIKFVSYFALGIFVLGYVSWKGKQRRASQNNK' A
#
# COMPACT_ATOMS: atom_id res chain seq x y z
N MET A 1 19.25 7.83 -4.53
CA MET A 1 18.26 7.19 -3.62
C MET A 1 18.45 5.68 -3.67
N ASN A 2 18.30 4.97 -2.55
CA ASN A 2 18.46 3.51 -2.52
C ASN A 2 17.33 2.84 -3.33
N ASN A 3 17.67 2.03 -4.34
CA ASN A 3 16.71 1.39 -5.26
C ASN A 3 15.60 0.60 -4.54
N ARG A 4 15.90 0.07 -3.34
CA ARG A 4 14.95 -0.61 -2.46
C ARG A 4 13.82 0.30 -2.00
N TRP A 5 14.16 1.46 -1.45
CA TRP A 5 13.19 2.40 -0.87
C TRP A 5 12.27 2.97 -1.95
N THR A 6 12.81 3.30 -3.12
CA THR A 6 12.00 3.74 -4.26
C THR A 6 11.01 2.65 -4.68
N TYR A 7 11.44 1.38 -4.76
CA TYR A 7 10.54 0.29 -5.12
C TYR A 7 9.43 0.06 -4.08
N GLN A 8 9.77 0.09 -2.79
CA GLN A 8 8.81 -0.06 -1.70
C GLN A 8 7.77 1.06 -1.68
N LEU A 9 8.20 2.31 -1.87
CA LEU A 9 7.29 3.46 -1.93
C LEU A 9 6.38 3.42 -3.17
N VAL A 10 6.92 3.04 -4.34
CA VAL A 10 6.13 2.97 -5.57
C VAL A 10 5.11 1.83 -5.49
N THR A 11 5.56 0.60 -5.17
CA THR A 11 4.67 -0.57 -5.14
C THR A 11 3.69 -0.54 -3.97
N GLY A 12 4.20 -0.21 -2.77
CA GLY A 12 3.37 -0.14 -1.57
C GLY A 12 2.46 1.08 -1.54
N GLY A 13 2.94 2.24 -2.02
CA GLY A 13 2.14 3.45 -2.14
C GLY A 13 1.03 3.31 -3.19
N LEU A 14 1.32 2.73 -4.36
CA LEU A 14 0.29 2.48 -5.38
C LEU A 14 -0.80 1.54 -4.84
N TRP A 15 -0.42 0.46 -4.15
CA TRP A 15 -1.39 -0.44 -3.54
C TRP A 15 -2.20 0.23 -2.42
N ALA A 16 -1.56 1.05 -1.58
CA ALA A 16 -2.26 1.74 -0.52
C ALA A 16 -3.30 2.72 -1.07
N VAL A 17 -2.94 3.53 -2.07
CA VAL A 17 -3.88 4.45 -2.75
C VAL A 17 -5.03 3.65 -3.38
N PHE A 18 -4.73 2.52 -4.04
CA PHE A 18 -5.76 1.65 -4.59
C PHE A 18 -6.72 1.14 -3.50
N MET A 19 -6.20 0.67 -2.36
CA MET A 19 -7.03 0.17 -1.25
C MET A 19 -7.90 1.26 -0.63
N ILE A 20 -7.39 2.47 -0.47
CA ILE A 20 -8.14 3.60 0.08
C ILE A 20 -9.30 3.97 -0.87
N VAL A 21 -9.01 4.13 -2.16
CA VAL A 21 -10.04 4.43 -3.16
C VAL A 21 -11.06 3.30 -3.21
N PHE A 22 -10.61 2.05 -3.25
CA PHE A 22 -11.52 0.91 -3.33
C PHE A 22 -12.41 0.79 -2.07
N SER A 23 -11.83 0.96 -0.88
CA SER A 23 -12.58 0.93 0.37
C SER A 23 -13.63 2.04 0.43
N THR A 24 -13.27 3.26 0.01
CA THR A 24 -14.17 4.40 0.00
C THR A 24 -15.36 4.22 -0.94
N PHE A 25 -15.14 3.64 -2.12
CA PHE A 25 -16.16 3.55 -3.16
C PHE A 25 -16.98 2.25 -3.14
N PHE A 26 -16.42 1.15 -2.62
CA PHE A 26 -17.05 -0.18 -2.71
C PHE A 26 -17.40 -0.82 -1.36
N VAL A 27 -16.84 -0.33 -0.25
CA VAL A 27 -17.03 -0.96 1.07
C VAL A 27 -17.89 -0.10 2.00
N GLU A 28 -17.68 1.20 1.98
CA GLU A 28 -18.40 2.13 2.84
C GLU A 28 -19.62 2.68 2.09
N ASP A 29 -20.82 2.54 2.67
CA ASP A 29 -22.08 3.08 2.10
C ASP A 29 -22.23 4.60 2.29
N ILE A 30 -21.30 5.21 3.03
CA ILE A 30 -21.32 6.61 3.43
C ILE A 30 -20.67 7.46 2.32
N PRO A 31 -21.20 8.63 1.94
CA PRO A 31 -20.55 9.49 0.95
C PRO A 31 -19.13 9.91 1.39
N PHE A 32 -18.21 9.99 0.42
CA PHE A 32 -16.79 10.30 0.68
C PHE A 32 -16.56 11.54 1.54
N GLN A 33 -17.41 12.57 1.36
CA GLN A 33 -17.33 13.83 2.10
C GLN A 33 -17.55 13.63 3.61
N GLU A 34 -18.43 12.70 3.99
CA GLU A 34 -18.70 12.32 5.38
C GLU A 34 -17.68 11.31 5.92
N GLN A 35 -17.07 10.50 5.06
CA GLN A 35 -15.95 9.63 5.48
C GLN A 35 -14.74 10.46 5.94
N LEU A 36 -14.43 11.56 5.24
CA LEU A 36 -13.29 12.44 5.58
C LEU A 36 -13.42 13.12 6.95
N THR A 37 -14.64 13.31 7.45
CA THR A 37 -14.89 13.90 8.79
C THR A 37 -14.79 12.86 9.91
N THR A 38 -14.74 11.58 9.56
CA THR A 38 -14.72 10.49 10.54
C THR A 38 -13.27 10.13 10.93
N GLN A 39 -12.98 10.09 12.23
CA GLN A 39 -11.64 9.75 12.73
C GLN A 39 -11.22 8.31 12.33
N LEU A 40 -12.17 7.37 12.27
CA LEU A 40 -11.91 6.01 11.80
C LEU A 40 -11.36 5.95 10.38
N PHE A 41 -11.80 6.84 9.48
CA PHE A 41 -11.30 6.89 8.12
C PHE A 41 -9.79 7.17 8.10
N TRP A 42 -9.34 8.15 8.88
CA TRP A 42 -7.91 8.52 8.96
C TRP A 42 -7.06 7.41 9.60
N ILE A 43 -7.60 6.70 10.60
CA ILE A 43 -6.93 5.54 11.20
C ILE A 43 -6.77 4.42 10.16
N LYS A 44 -7.86 4.08 9.44
CA LYS A 44 -7.84 3.10 8.36
C LYS A 44 -6.85 3.51 7.27
N PHE A 45 -6.90 4.77 6.82
CA PHE A 45 -5.99 5.33 5.82
C PHE A 45 -4.53 5.13 6.20
N VAL A 46 -4.12 5.56 7.40
CA VAL A 46 -2.75 5.41 7.88
C VAL A 46 -2.37 3.94 8.01
N SER A 47 -3.29 3.08 8.47
CA SER A 47 -3.04 1.64 8.58
C SER A 47 -2.81 0.98 7.22
N TYR A 48 -3.64 1.27 6.21
CA TYR A 48 -3.48 0.74 4.86
C TYR A 48 -2.21 1.26 4.20
N PHE A 49 -1.86 2.52 4.44
CA PHE A 49 -0.62 3.11 3.94
C PHE A 49 0.62 2.45 4.56
N ALA A 50 0.62 2.28 5.88
CA ALA A 50 1.69 1.59 6.59
C ALA A 50 1.82 0.13 6.16
N LEU A 51 0.70 -0.61 6.08
CA LEU A 51 0.70 -2.00 5.65
C LEU A 51 1.13 -2.14 4.19
N GLY A 52 0.67 -1.27 3.29
CA GLY A 52 1.04 -1.28 1.88
C GLY A 52 2.55 -1.09 1.69
N ILE A 53 3.12 -0.07 2.33
CA ILE A 53 4.55 0.24 2.18
C ILE A 53 5.42 -0.79 2.89
N PHE A 54 5.13 -1.12 4.15
CA PHE A 54 6.00 -1.99 4.94
C PHE A 54 5.79 -3.46 4.66
N VAL A 55 4.55 -3.94 4.52
CA VAL A 55 4.31 -5.37 4.29
C VAL A 55 4.48 -5.68 2.82
N LEU A 56 3.65 -5.07 1.96
CA LEU A 56 3.64 -5.37 0.53
C LEU A 56 4.91 -4.88 -0.17
N GLY A 57 5.35 -3.66 0.09
CA GLY A 57 6.59 -3.14 -0.47
C GLY A 57 7.80 -4.02 -0.11
N TYR A 58 7.93 -4.43 1.16
CA TYR A 58 9.02 -5.31 1.60
C TYR A 58 8.92 -6.73 1.04
N VAL A 59 7.73 -7.36 1.10
CA VAL A 59 7.52 -8.72 0.58
C VAL A 59 7.77 -8.76 -0.92
N SER A 60 7.29 -7.76 -1.66
CA SER A 60 7.52 -7.63 -3.11
C SER A 60 9.00 -7.48 -3.44
N TRP A 61 9.72 -6.61 -2.71
CA TRP A 61 11.17 -6.46 -2.85
C TRP A 61 11.93 -7.75 -2.55
N LYS A 62 11.58 -8.45 -1.46
CA LYS A 62 12.18 -9.74 -1.10
C LYS A 62 11.91 -10.81 -2.15
N GLY A 63 10.71 -10.83 -2.73
CA GLY A 63 10.35 -11.70 -3.84
C GLY A 63 11.18 -11.41 -5.09
N LYS A 64 11.35 -10.13 -5.43
CA LYS A 64 12.20 -9.70 -6.56
C LYS A 64 13.65 -10.15 -6.36
N GLN A 65 14.22 -9.98 -5.17
CA GLN A 65 15.58 -10.43 -4.89
C GLN A 65 15.72 -11.96 -5.01
N ARG A 66 14.76 -12.73 -4.49
CA ARG A 66 14.76 -14.19 -4.63
C ARG A 66 14.75 -14.65 -6.10
N ARG A 67 13.90 -14.04 -6.94
CA ARG A 67 13.84 -14.35 -8.37
C ARG A 67 15.15 -13.98 -9.09
N ALA A 68 15.75 -12.84 -8.75
CA ALA A 68 17.03 -12.41 -9.31
C ALA A 68 18.19 -13.34 -8.93
N SER A 69 18.19 -13.90 -7.70
CA SER A 69 19.18 -14.90 -7.28
C SER A 69 18.98 -16.27 -7.94
N GLN A 70 17.74 -16.63 -8.27
CA GLN A 70 17.41 -17.92 -8.87
C GLN A 70 17.65 -17.95 -10.39
N ASN A 71 17.52 -16.80 -11.08
CA ASN A 71 17.73 -16.69 -12.53
C ASN A 71 19.22 -16.55 -12.93
N ASN A 72 20.13 -16.48 -11.95
CA ASN A 72 21.59 -16.40 -12.13
C ASN A 72 22.30 -17.71 -11.74
N LYS A 73 21.54 -18.80 -11.54
CA LYS A 73 22.04 -20.17 -11.39
C LYS A 73 21.62 -20.97 -12.61
#